data_AF-A0A7D5E778-F1
#
_entry.id   AF-A0A7D5E778-F1
#
_cell.length_a   1.000
_cell.length_b   1.000
_cell.length_c   1.000
_cell.angle_alpha   90.00
_cell.angle_beta   90.00
_cell.angle_gamma   90.00
#
_symmetry.space_group_name_H-M   'P 1'
#
loop_
_entity.id
_entity.type
_entity.pdbx_description
1 polymer ?
#
loop_
_entity_poly.entity_id
_entity_poly.type
_entity_poly.pdbx_seq_one_letter_code
_entity_poly.pdbx_strand_id
1 'polypeptide(L)' 'MENDPEDRPNLVDRFFIKLTRPENLARILRWAWLISLLMLVLGYIIIYTKIAHLLPF' A
#
# COMPACT_ATOMS: atom_id res chain seq x y z
N MET A 1 -42.45 8.89 19.83
CA MET A 1 -41.56 9.80 19.10
C MET A 1 -40.28 9.86 19.93
N GLU A 2 -39.43 8.84 19.79
CA GLU A 2 -38.37 8.79 18.76
C GLU A 2 -37.29 9.83 19.07
N ASN A 3 -36.27 9.38 19.78
CA ASN A 3 -35.01 10.10 19.95
C ASN A 3 -33.90 9.03 19.88
N ASP A 4 -33.57 8.63 18.66
CA ASP A 4 -32.42 7.79 18.34
C ASP A 4 -31.28 8.74 17.88
N PRO A 5 -30.28 9.04 18.72
CA PRO A 5 -29.26 10.03 18.39
C PRO A 5 -28.02 9.44 17.70
N GLU A 6 -28.12 8.33 16.96
CA GLU A 6 -26.96 7.70 16.30
C GLU A 6 -27.09 7.54 14.78
N ASP A 7 -28.10 8.15 14.14
CA ASP A 7 -28.28 8.13 12.68
C ASP A 7 -27.39 9.18 11.95
N ARG A 8 -26.10 9.23 12.29
CA ARG A 8 -25.09 9.86 11.43
C ARG A 8 -24.14 8.77 10.98
N PRO A 9 -24.13 8.37 9.69
CA PRO A 9 -23.21 7.37 9.20
C PRO A 9 -21.79 7.87 9.51
N ASN A 10 -21.11 7.12 10.37
CA ASN A 10 -19.78 7.42 10.86
C ASN A 10 -18.90 7.72 9.63
N LEU A 11 -18.25 8.89 9.59
CA LEU A 11 -17.50 9.36 8.42
C LEU A 11 -16.50 8.28 7.96
N VAL A 12 -15.95 7.55 8.93
CA VAL A 12 -15.08 6.38 8.76
C VAL A 12 -15.72 5.29 7.89
N ASP A 13 -16.98 4.93 8.12
CA ASP A 13 -17.72 3.92 7.37
C ASP A 13 -17.86 4.32 5.88
N ARG A 14 -18.13 5.61 5.65
CA ARG A 14 -18.17 6.19 4.31
C ARG A 14 -16.81 6.19 3.61
N PHE A 15 -15.72 6.37 4.36
CA PHE A 15 -14.37 6.25 3.83
C PHE A 15 -14.04 4.81 3.48
N PHE A 16 -14.38 3.84 4.32
CA PHE A 16 -14.22 2.42 4.02
C PHE A 16 -14.99 2.02 2.77
N ILE A 17 -16.27 2.35 2.64
CA ILE A 17 -17.08 2.06 1.45
C ILE A 17 -16.50 2.71 0.18
N LYS A 18 -15.91 3.91 0.29
CA LYS A 18 -15.28 4.59 -0.85
C LYS A 18 -13.89 4.03 -1.19
N LEU A 19 -13.14 3.55 -0.19
CA LEU A 19 -11.84 2.90 -0.34
C LEU A 19 -11.96 1.48 -0.88
N THR A 20 -12.96 0.72 -0.45
CA THR A 20 -13.23 -0.65 -0.91
C THR A 20 -13.89 -0.72 -2.28
N ARG A 21 -14.17 0.43 -2.92
CA ARG A 21 -14.56 0.43 -4.33
C ARG A 21 -13.46 -0.26 -5.15
N PRO A 22 -13.83 -1.24 -5.99
CA PRO A 22 -12.88 -2.08 -6.70
C PRO A 22 -11.92 -1.26 -7.58
N GLU A 23 -12.40 -0.13 -8.10
CA GLU A 23 -11.64 0.82 -8.92
C GLU A 23 -10.43 1.42 -8.18
N ASN A 24 -10.63 1.81 -6.91
CA ASN A 24 -9.60 2.44 -6.10
C ASN A 24 -8.61 1.39 -5.57
N LEU A 25 -9.11 0.23 -5.16
CA LEU A 25 -8.28 -0.90 -4.72
C LEU A 25 -7.37 -1.40 -5.84
N ALA A 26 -7.88 -1.55 -7.07
CA ALA A 26 -7.07 -1.99 -8.21
C ALA A 26 -5.93 -1.01 -8.50
N ARG A 27 -6.16 0.30 -8.35
CA ARG A 27 -5.13 1.33 -8.50
C ARG A 27 -4.10 1.25 -7.39
N ILE A 28 -4.53 1.15 -6.12
CA ILE A 28 -3.63 1.02 -4.97
C ILE A 28 -2.78 -0.24 -5.12
N LEU A 29 -3.40 -1.38 -5.46
CA LEU A 29 -2.70 -2.64 -5.70
C LEU A 29 -1.70 -2.50 -6.85
N ARG A 30 -2.08 -1.79 -7.93
CA ARG A 30 -1.20 -1.51 -9.08
C ARG A 30 0.06 -0.74 -8.69
N TRP A 31 -0.06 0.21 -7.78
CA TRP A 31 1.10 0.93 -7.25
C TRP A 31 1.87 0.11 -6.22
N ALA A 32 1.18 -0.65 -5.38
CA ALA A 32 1.78 -1.47 -4.34
C ALA A 32 2.74 -2.53 -4.92
N TRP A 33 2.34 -3.24 -5.98
CA TRP A 33 3.24 -4.22 -6.60
C TRP A 33 4.45 -3.56 -7.27
N LEU A 34 4.28 -2.38 -7.85
CA LEU A 34 5.35 -1.63 -8.52
C LEU A 34 6.39 -1.13 -7.51
N ILE A 35 5.93 -0.62 -6.36
CA ILE A 35 6.79 -0.24 -5.23
C ILE A 35 7.48 -1.48 -4.64
N SER A 36 6.77 -2.60 -4.47
CA SER A 36 7.35 -3.85 -3.99
C SER A 36 8.46 -4.35 -4.91
N LEU A 37 8.25 -4.33 -6.22
CA LEU A 37 9.26 -4.70 -7.21
C LEU A 37 10.47 -3.76 -7.17
N LEU A 38 10.24 -2.44 -7.06
CA LEU A 38 11.31 -1.45 -6.94
C LEU A 38 12.17 -1.72 -5.69
N MET A 39 11.53 -2.01 -4.56
CA MET A 39 12.21 -2.29 -3.30
C MET A 39 13.06 -3.57 -3.38
N LEU A 40 12.55 -4.60 -4.06
CA LEU A 40 13.28 -5.84 -4.32
C LEU A 40 14.54 -5.58 -5.16
N VAL A 41 14.40 -4.83 -6.25
CA VAL A 41 15.53 -4.48 -7.14
C VAL A 41 16.57 -3.66 -6.40
N LEU A 42 16.16 -2.64 -5.65
CA LEU A 42 17.07 -1.83 -4.85
C LEU A 42 17.80 -2.68 -3.79
N GLY A 43 17.08 -3.55 -3.08
CA GLY A 43 17.67 -4.48 -2.12
C GLY A 43 18.71 -5.40 -2.76
N TYR A 44 18.40 -5.96 -3.93
CA TYR A 44 19.33 -6.78 -4.69
C TYR A 44 20.59 -6.01 -5.09
N ILE A 45 20.45 -4.78 -5.61
CA ILE A 45 21.58 -3.93 -6.00
C ILE A 45 22.47 -3.63 -4.78
N ILE A 46 21.88 -3.30 -3.63
CA ILE A 46 22.65 -3.03 -2.40
C ILE A 46 23.44 -4.27 -1.97
N ILE A 47 22.83 -5.45 -1.97
CA ILE A 47 23.51 -6.69 -1.62
C ILE A 47 24.62 -7.00 -2.63
N TYR A 48 24.33 -6.90 -3.92
CA TYR A 48 25.29 -7.15 -4.99
C TYR A 48 26.50 -6.21 -4.89
N THR A 49 26.27 -4.91 -4.73
CA THR A 49 27.37 -3.92 -4.61
C THR A 49 28.22 -4.16 -3.35
N LYS A 50 27.59 -4.55 -2.24
CA LYS A 50 28.33 -4.92 -1.03
C LYS A 50 29.19 -6.17 -1.23
N ILE A 51 28.64 -7.20 -1.86
CA ILE A 51 29.38 -8.43 -2.18
C ILE A 51 30.51 -8.15 -3.18
N ALA A 52 30.24 -7.37 -4.23
CA ALA A 52 31.24 -6.99 -5.23
C ALA A 52 32.39 -6.18 -4.61
N HIS A 53 32.10 -5.31 -3.63
CA HIS A 53 33.14 -4.60 -2.88
C HIS A 53 33.94 -5.52 -1.95
N LEU A 54 33.34 -6.60 -1.44
CA LEU A 54 33.99 -7.55 -0.54
C LEU A 54 34.79 -8.63 -1.27
N LEU A 55 34.55 -8.83 -2.56
CA LEU A 55 35.31 -9.75 -3.42
C LEU A 55 36.42 -8.98 -4.15
N PRO A 56 37.68 -9.07 -3.68
CA PRO A 56 38.81 -8.53 -4.42
C PRO A 56 39.08 -9.44 -5.62
N PHE A 57 38.64 -9.02 -6.80
CA PHE A 57 39.19 -9.49 -8.07
C PHE A 57 40.11 -8.41 -8.63
#